data_AF-A0A1J8QSK7-F1
#
_entry.id   AF-A0A1J8QSK7-F1
#
_cell.length_a   1.000
_cell.length_b   1.000
_cell.length_c   1.000
_cell.angle_alpha   90.00
_cell.angle_beta   90.00
_cell.angle_gamma   90.00
#
_symmetry.space_group_name_H-M   'P 1'
#
loop_
_entity.id
_entity.type
_entity.pdbx_description
1 polymer ?
#
loop_
_entity_poly.entity_id
_entity_poly.type
_entity_poly.pdbx_seq_one_letter_code
_entity_poly.pdbx_strand_id
1 'polypeptide(L)'
;MQGDNPNLAVRPDFMSDKHQEAHQQLINEGLTEEQAARTLASLWTISNNTAKVEWADRLEHATAERLRAEEADEQRRQTLKDEEDAARIEERKKNKNHHTSRCPHHDACC
;
A
#
# COMPACT_ATOMS: atom_id res chain seq x y z
N MET A 1 11.26 5.30 -8.10
CA MET A 1 10.70 5.82 -9.36
C MET A 1 9.18 5.79 -9.22
N GLN A 2 8.55 6.86 -8.75
CA GLN A 2 7.09 6.99 -8.87
C GLN A 2 6.84 7.36 -10.33
N GLY A 3 6.41 6.37 -11.14
CA GLY A 3 6.01 6.62 -12.52
C GLY A 3 4.75 7.48 -12.56
N ASP A 4 4.58 8.25 -13.62
CA ASP A 4 3.37 9.06 -13.82
C ASP A 4 2.12 8.16 -13.90
N ASN A 5 1.00 8.63 -13.36
CA ASN A 5 -0.27 7.90 -13.39
C ASN A 5 -0.80 7.84 -14.84
N PRO A 6 -0.89 6.66 -15.48
CA PRO A 6 -1.33 6.53 -16.87
C PRO A 6 -2.81 6.91 -17.08
N ASN A 7 -3.60 7.02 -16.01
CA ASN A 7 -4.95 7.56 -16.07
C ASN A 7 -5.00 9.07 -16.33
N LEU A 8 -3.90 9.78 -16.11
CA LEU A 8 -3.77 11.22 -16.40
C LEU A 8 -3.11 11.49 -17.76
N ALA A 9 -2.63 10.45 -18.45
CA ALA A 9 -1.96 10.60 -19.72
C ALA A 9 -2.95 11.01 -20.82
N VAL A 10 -2.66 12.13 -21.46
CA VAL A 10 -3.40 12.61 -22.64
C VAL A 10 -2.75 12.05 -23.89
N ARG A 11 -3.57 11.56 -24.83
CA ARG A 11 -3.07 11.06 -26.12
C ARG A 11 -2.38 12.20 -26.88
N PRO A 12 -1.13 12.02 -27.36
CA PRO A 12 -0.46 12.99 -28.20
C PRO A 12 -1.23 13.26 -29.49
N ASP A 13 -1.10 14.47 -30.00
CA ASP A 13 -1.51 14.77 -31.37
C ASP A 13 -0.45 14.26 -32.35
N PHE A 14 -0.71 13.08 -32.91
CA PHE A 14 0.19 12.43 -33.86
C PHE A 14 0.21 13.11 -35.24
N MET A 15 -0.73 14.01 -35.54
CA MET A 15 -0.69 14.82 -36.77
C MET A 15 0.20 16.07 -36.62
N SER A 16 0.72 16.35 -35.42
CA SER A 16 1.60 17.49 -35.22
C SER A 16 3.02 17.23 -35.74
N ASP A 17 3.70 18.30 -36.18
CA ASP A 17 5.07 18.27 -36.69
C ASP A 17 6.08 17.55 -35.78
N LYS A 18 5.78 17.47 -34.47
CA LYS A 18 6.59 16.73 -33.49
C LYS A 18 6.74 15.24 -33.80
N HIS A 19 5.79 14.66 -34.54
CA HIS A 19 5.77 13.24 -34.89
C HIS A 19 6.08 13.01 -36.37
N GLN A 20 6.52 14.05 -37.09
CA GLN A 20 6.72 13.99 -38.54
C GLN A 20 7.79 12.98 -38.96
N GLU A 21 8.82 12.76 -38.13
CA GLU A 21 9.82 11.73 -38.38
C GLU A 21 9.21 10.31 -38.34
N ALA A 22 8.37 10.03 -37.33
CA ALA A 22 7.66 8.76 -37.24
C ALA A 22 6.66 8.57 -38.38
N HIS A 23 5.99 9.66 -38.81
CA HIS A 23 5.16 9.66 -40.01
C HIS A 23 5.98 9.33 -41.26
N GLN A 24 7.14 9.96 -41.45
CA GLN A 24 7.97 9.73 -42.61
C GLN A 24 8.43 8.28 -42.72
N GLN A 25 8.76 7.63 -41.59
CA GLN A 25 9.10 6.21 -41.56
C GLN A 25 7.93 5.35 -42.04
N LEU A 26 6.71 5.61 -41.54
CA LEU A 26 5.52 4.86 -41.93
C LEU A 26 5.09 5.15 -43.38
N ILE A 27 5.27 6.38 -43.86
CA ILE A 27 5.02 6.75 -45.26
C ILE A 27 6.01 6.04 -46.19
N ASN A 28 7.28 5.92 -45.79
CA ASN A 28 8.28 5.17 -46.56
C ASN A 28 7.94 3.67 -46.63
N GLU A 29 7.16 3.14 -45.68
CA GLU A 29 6.60 1.79 -45.71
C GLU A 29 5.30 1.70 -46.55
N GLY A 30 4.86 2.79 -47.16
CA GLY A 30 3.71 2.85 -48.07
C GLY A 30 2.39 3.22 -47.40
N LEU A 31 2.40 3.68 -46.14
CA LEU A 31 1.20 4.17 -45.47
C LEU A 31 0.89 5.62 -45.87
N THR A 32 -0.40 5.97 -45.93
CA THR A 32 -0.79 7.40 -45.98
C THR A 32 -0.54 8.07 -44.63
N GLU A 33 -0.49 9.40 -44.63
CA GLU A 33 -0.34 10.18 -43.40
C GLU A 33 -1.44 9.87 -42.38
N GLU A 34 -2.69 9.74 -42.82
CA GLU A 34 -3.81 9.37 -41.95
C GLU A 34 -3.71 7.92 -41.45
N GLN A 35 -3.14 7.01 -42.24
CA GLN A 35 -2.87 5.65 -41.79
C GLN A 35 -1.75 5.62 -40.74
N ALA A 36 -0.68 6.39 -40.94
CA ALA A 36 0.41 6.52 -40.00
C ALA A 36 -0.07 7.06 -38.64
N ALA A 37 -0.82 8.17 -38.64
CA ALA A 37 -1.36 8.76 -37.41
C ALA A 37 -2.31 7.81 -36.67
N ARG A 38 -3.17 7.07 -37.40
CA ARG A 38 -4.06 6.07 -36.81
C ARG A 38 -3.29 4.91 -36.18
N THR A 39 -2.21 4.46 -36.82
CA THR A 39 -1.34 3.41 -36.29
C THR A 39 -0.67 3.87 -34.99
N LEU A 40 -0.08 5.08 -34.97
CA LEU A 40 0.52 5.64 -33.77
C LEU A 40 -0.48 5.84 -32.63
N ALA A 41 -1.69 6.34 -32.94
CA ALA A 41 -2.76 6.48 -31.96
C ALA A 41 -3.21 5.14 -31.37
N SER A 42 -3.24 4.09 -32.19
CA SER A 42 -3.60 2.73 -31.75
C SER A 42 -2.53 2.14 -30.85
N LEU A 43 -1.25 2.24 -31.23
CA LEU A 43 -0.12 1.81 -30.42
C LEU A 43 -0.08 2.51 -29.06
N TRP A 44 -0.28 3.82 -29.05
CA TRP A 44 -0.36 4.58 -27.81
C TRP A 44 -1.51 4.08 -26.92
N THR A 45 -2.68 3.81 -27.50
CA THR A 45 -3.85 3.32 -26.75
C THR A 45 -3.57 1.96 -26.12
N ILE A 46 -2.97 1.03 -26.87
CA ILE A 46 -2.59 -0.29 -26.39
C ILE A 46 -1.60 -0.16 -25.23
N SER A 47 -0.52 0.61 -25.43
CA SER A 47 0.52 0.81 -24.42
C SER A 47 -0.04 1.46 -23.14
N ASN A 48 -0.86 2.50 -23.28
CA ASN A 48 -1.46 3.18 -22.14
C ASN A 48 -2.44 2.28 -21.38
N ASN A 49 -3.20 1.44 -22.07
CA ASN A 49 -4.09 0.48 -21.42
C ASN A 49 -3.30 -0.58 -20.63
N THR A 50 -2.20 -1.10 -21.17
CA THR A 50 -1.30 -1.99 -20.43
C THR A 50 -0.75 -1.30 -19.19
N ALA A 51 -0.25 -0.07 -19.33
CA ALA A 51 0.26 0.71 -18.21
C ALA A 51 -0.80 0.95 -17.12
N LYS A 52 -2.08 1.17 -17.50
CA LYS A 52 -3.20 1.30 -16.55
C LYS A 52 -3.46 0.02 -15.77
N VAL A 53 -3.40 -1.14 -16.42
CA VAL A 53 -3.56 -2.44 -15.75
C VAL A 53 -2.44 -2.65 -14.73
N GLU A 54 -1.18 -2.44 -15.14
CA GLU A 54 -0.04 -2.57 -14.22
C GLU A 54 -0.09 -1.54 -13.08
N TRP A 55 -0.58 -0.34 -13.36
CA TRP A 55 -0.78 0.68 -12.33
C TRP A 55 -1.84 0.26 -11.32
N ALA A 56 -2.96 -0.30 -11.77
CA ALA A 56 -4.02 -0.80 -10.91
C ALA A 56 -3.52 -1.95 -10.02
N ASP A 57 -2.77 -2.89 -10.60
CA ASP A 57 -2.15 -4.00 -9.89
C ASP A 57 -1.21 -3.52 -8.78
N ARG A 58 -0.31 -2.57 -9.10
CA ARG A 58 0.57 -1.94 -8.09
C ARG A 58 -0.22 -1.26 -6.97
N LEU A 59 -1.31 -0.58 -7.30
CA LEU A 59 -2.13 0.11 -6.31
C LEU A 59 -2.81 -0.91 -5.39
N GLU A 60 -3.37 -1.98 -5.95
CA GLU A 60 -4.00 -3.06 -5.19
C GLU A 60 -3.00 -3.72 -4.22
N HIS A 61 -1.81 -4.08 -4.71
CA HIS A 61 -0.74 -4.62 -3.89
C HIS A 61 -0.34 -3.66 -2.76
N ALA A 62 -0.12 -2.38 -3.07
CA ALA A 62 0.24 -1.39 -2.06
C ALA A 62 -0.86 -1.22 -1.00
N THR A 63 -2.14 -1.25 -1.38
CA THR A 63 -3.25 -1.21 -0.42
C THR A 63 -3.33 -2.46 0.44
N ALA A 64 -3.12 -3.65 -0.15
CA ALA A 64 -3.14 -4.90 0.59
C ALA A 64 -1.98 -4.99 1.59
N GLU A 65 -0.78 -4.55 1.20
CA GLU A 65 0.38 -4.48 2.10
C GLU A 65 0.15 -3.51 3.25
N ARG A 66 -0.41 -2.32 2.96
CA ARG A 66 -0.76 -1.35 4.01
C ARG A 66 -1.76 -1.93 5.01
N LEU A 67 -2.82 -2.59 4.52
CA LEU A 67 -3.83 -3.20 5.39
C LEU A 67 -3.23 -4.28 6.28
N ARG A 68 -2.38 -5.16 5.73
CA ARG A 68 -1.68 -6.19 6.52
C ARG A 68 -0.75 -5.58 7.56
N ALA A 69 -0.07 -4.48 7.23
CA ALA A 69 0.80 -3.78 8.18
C ALA A 69 -0.02 -3.17 9.34
N GLU A 70 -1.14 -2.53 9.03
CA GLU A 70 -2.07 -1.98 10.03
C GLU A 70 -2.64 -3.08 10.94
N GLU A 71 -3.07 -4.21 10.37
CA GLU A 71 -3.56 -5.36 11.14
C GLU A 71 -2.48 -5.95 12.06
N ALA A 72 -1.24 -6.09 11.55
CA ALA A 72 -0.13 -6.59 12.35
C ALA A 72 0.24 -5.64 13.51
N ASP A 73 0.17 -4.33 13.28
CA ASP A 73 0.38 -3.33 14.33
C ASP A 73 -0.72 -3.35 15.38
N GLU A 74 -1.98 -3.47 14.97
CA GLU A 74 -3.10 -3.58 15.91
C GLU A 74 -3.00 -4.86 16.76
N GLN A 75 -2.68 -6.01 16.13
CA GLN A 75 -2.45 -7.25 16.86
C GLN A 75 -1.31 -7.11 17.88
N ARG A 76 -0.17 -6.51 17.50
CA ARG A 76 0.94 -6.25 18.42
C ARG A 76 0.51 -5.40 19.60
N ARG A 77 -0.25 -4.34 19.37
CA ARG A 77 -0.75 -3.45 20.43
C ARG A 77 -1.70 -4.19 21.37
N GLN A 78 -2.58 -5.02 20.84
CA GLN A 78 -3.50 -5.81 21.64
C GLN A 78 -2.76 -6.84 22.51
N THR A 79 -1.78 -7.57 21.94
CA THR A 79 -0.96 -8.51 22.71
C THR A 79 -0.22 -7.83 23.86
N LEU A 80 0.41 -6.66 23.61
CA LEU A 80 1.11 -5.91 24.67
C LEU A 80 0.16 -5.49 25.80
N LYS A 81 -1.07 -5.09 25.45
CA LYS A 81 -2.09 -4.71 26.43
C LYS A 81 -2.53 -5.91 27.27
N ASP A 82 -2.76 -7.05 26.64
CA ASP A 82 -3.15 -8.29 27.33
C ASP A 82 -2.04 -8.78 28.27
N GLU A 83 -0.77 -8.67 27.85
CA GLU A 83 0.40 -8.97 28.70
C GLU A 83 0.50 -8.02 29.91
N GLU A 84 0.30 -6.71 29.69
CA GLU A 84 0.33 -5.72 30.78
C GLU A 84 -0.80 -5.96 31.78
N ASP A 85 -2.00 -6.27 31.30
CA ASP A 85 -3.16 -6.54 32.14
C ASP A 85 -3.01 -7.87 32.91
N ALA A 86 -2.44 -8.91 32.27
CA ALA A 86 -2.08 -10.15 32.96
C ALA A 86 -1.06 -9.90 34.08
N ALA A 87 0.01 -9.14 33.81
CA ALA A 87 1.01 -8.77 34.81
C ALA A 87 0.38 -7.98 35.98
N ARG A 88 -0.52 -7.03 35.68
CA ARG A 88 -1.26 -6.29 36.73
C ARG A 88 -2.10 -7.21 37.60
N ILE A 89 -2.78 -8.20 37.02
CA ILE A 89 -3.59 -9.17 37.76
C ILE A 89 -2.70 -10.02 38.67
N GLU A 90 -1.55 -10.51 38.18
CA GLU A 90 -0.61 -11.28 38.99
C GLU A 90 -0.05 -10.47 40.16
N GLU A 91 0.36 -9.22 39.94
CA GLU A 91 0.86 -8.35 41.00
C GLU A 91 -0.21 -8.06 42.06
N ARG A 92 -1.47 -7.82 41.64
CA ARG A 92 -2.60 -7.67 42.59
C ARG A 92 -2.81 -8.94 43.42
N LYS A 93 -2.67 -10.13 42.84
CA LYS A 93 -2.78 -11.40 43.56
C LYS A 93 -1.65 -11.56 44.59
N LYS A 94 -0.39 -11.30 44.19
CA LYS A 94 0.76 -11.37 45.10
C LYS A 94 0.64 -10.39 46.27
N ASN A 95 0.21 -9.15 46.00
CA ASN A 95 0.10 -8.11 47.02
C ASN A 95 -1.04 -8.41 48.03
N LYS A 96 -2.19 -8.94 47.57
CA LYS A 96 -3.25 -9.44 48.46
C LYS A 96 -2.74 -10.52 49.41
N ASN A 97 -1.98 -11.48 48.90
CA ASN A 97 -1.41 -12.56 49.71
C ASN A 97 -0.33 -12.07 50.70
N HIS A 98 0.39 -11.01 50.35
CA HIS A 98 1.37 -10.38 51.25
C HIS A 98 0.71 -9.57 52.37
N HIS A 99 -0.42 -8.88 52.10
CA HIS A 99 -1.12 -8.08 53.11
C HIS A 99 -1.85 -8.93 54.16
N THR A 100 -2.33 -10.12 53.79
CA THR A 100 -2.93 -11.08 54.74
C THR A 100 -1.95 -11.70 55.73
N SER A 101 -0.64 -11.63 55.47
CA SER A 101 0.39 -12.23 56.32
C SER A 101 1.01 -11.24 57.31
N ARG A 102 0.52 -10.00 57.38
CA ARG A 102 1.04 -8.97 58.29
C ARG A 102 0.02 -8.55 59.34
N CYS A 103 -0.49 -9.53 60.10
CA CYS A 103 -0.99 -9.31 61.45
C CYS A 103 0.19 -9.45 62.44
N PRO A 104 0.66 -8.39 63.09
CA PRO A 104 1.54 -8.52 64.23
C PRO A 104 0.69 -8.83 65.45
N HIS A 105 0.42 -10.11 65.72
CA HIS A 105 0.05 -10.49 67.08
C HIS A 105 1.33 -10.62 67.90
N HIS A 106 1.79 -9.43 68.30
CA HIS A 106 2.65 -9.20 69.43
C HIS A 106 2.02 -9.82 70.69
N ASP A 107 2.90 -10.25 71.58
CA ASP A 107 2.68 -10.81 72.92
C ASP A 107 1.48 -10.28 73.73
N ALA A 108 1.06 -11.15 74.66
CA ALA A 108 0.27 -10.92 75.87
C ALA A 108 -1.25 -11.11 75.79
N CYS A 109 -1.76 -12.16 76.45
CA CYS A 109 -2.43 -12.03 77.76
C CYS A 109 -3.04 -13.35 78.26
N CYS A 110 -2.84 -13.56 79.57
CA CYS A 110 -3.44 -14.53 80.50
C CYS A 110 -2.91 -15.96 80.50
#